data_AF-A0A820RRX6-F1
#
_entry.id   AF-A0A820RRX6-F1
#
_cell.length_a   1.000
_cell.length_b   1.000
_cell.length_c   1.000
_cell.angle_alpha   90.00
_cell.angle_beta   90.00
_cell.angle_gamma   90.00
#
_symmetry.space_group_name_H-M   'P 1'
#
loop_
_entity.id
_entity.type
_entity.pdbx_description
1 polymer ?
#
loop_
_entity_poly.entity_id
_entity_poly.type
_entity_poly.pdbx_seq_one_letter_code
_entity_poly.pdbx_strand_id
1 'polypeptide(L)'
;NRTLLDDALAIWRNSADYGSSYPANFTDISSFAMFAFDATWTLIEALNKLSSDDSPTLAAAPFCFNSLLTNSDTYYKNLEAMSFSGVSGIVQFAKNISNDRIGFTSYVLYNVQSTRITPSEPYRHLKYKQVMKWSGTRQTWKNLTDSPTNGIVWPQNSNEVPCDHLLIQGKANSYKAKW
;
A
#
# COMPACT_ATOMS: atom_id res chain seq x y z
N ASN A 1 -13.69 -6.54 -1.48
CA ASN A 1 -14.83 -6.67 -2.41
C ASN A 1 -14.32 -7.28 -3.70
N ARG A 2 -14.68 -8.53 -4.02
CA ARG A 2 -14.11 -9.22 -5.20
C ARG A 2 -14.72 -8.66 -6.49
N THR A 3 -16.00 -8.29 -6.46
CA THR A 3 -16.76 -7.77 -7.61
C THR A 3 -16.16 -6.49 -8.20
N LEU A 4 -15.89 -5.46 -7.40
CA LEU A 4 -15.30 -4.19 -7.90
C LEU A 4 -13.92 -4.40 -8.56
N LEU A 5 -13.14 -5.31 -7.99
CA LEU A 5 -11.82 -5.66 -8.49
C LEU A 5 -11.91 -6.51 -9.76
N ASP A 6 -12.82 -7.48 -9.80
CA ASP A 6 -13.09 -8.32 -10.96
C ASP A 6 -13.60 -7.46 -12.14
N ASP A 7 -14.46 -6.47 -11.88
CA ASP A 7 -14.95 -5.52 -12.87
C ASP A 7 -13.80 -4.63 -13.40
N ALA A 8 -12.96 -4.10 -12.51
CA ALA A 8 -11.79 -3.32 -12.90
C ALA A 8 -10.79 -4.15 -13.74
N LEU A 9 -10.56 -5.41 -13.36
CA LEU A 9 -9.72 -6.33 -14.12
C LEU A 9 -10.34 -6.70 -15.47
N ALA A 10 -11.66 -6.82 -15.57
CA ALA A 10 -12.35 -7.06 -16.83
C ALA A 10 -12.16 -5.88 -17.80
N ILE A 11 -12.25 -4.64 -17.31
CA ILE A 11 -11.99 -3.44 -18.12
C ILE A 11 -10.54 -3.41 -18.59
N TRP A 12 -9.58 -3.64 -17.70
CA TRP A 12 -8.15 -3.65 -18.08
C TRP A 12 -7.87 -4.74 -19.12
N ARG A 13 -8.34 -5.97 -18.90
CA ARG A 13 -8.15 -7.09 -19.83
C ARG A 13 -8.69 -6.81 -21.22
N ASN A 14 -9.86 -6.14 -21.30
CA ASN A 14 -10.56 -5.90 -22.54
C ASN A 14 -10.17 -4.55 -23.20
N SER A 15 -9.28 -3.79 -22.59
CA SER A 15 -8.80 -2.52 -23.16
C SER A 15 -7.88 -2.78 -24.35
N ALA A 16 -8.17 -2.12 -25.47
CA ALA A 16 -7.35 -2.20 -26.69
C ALA A 16 -5.91 -1.72 -26.46
N ASP A 17 -5.72 -0.72 -25.59
CA ASP A 17 -4.43 -0.07 -25.37
C ASP A 17 -3.60 -0.75 -24.25
N TYR A 18 -4.27 -1.40 -23.29
CA TYR A 18 -3.63 -1.90 -22.06
C TYR A 18 -3.75 -3.41 -21.86
N GLY A 19 -4.42 -4.15 -22.75
CA GLY A 19 -4.56 -5.60 -22.62
C GLY A 19 -3.23 -6.35 -22.58
N SER A 20 -2.18 -5.82 -23.22
CA SER A 20 -0.83 -6.38 -23.22
C SER A 20 -0.09 -6.24 -21.88
N SER A 21 -0.53 -5.33 -21.00
CA SER A 21 0.02 -5.16 -19.65
C SER A 21 -0.78 -5.89 -18.57
N TYR A 22 -1.83 -6.61 -18.96
CA TYR A 22 -2.67 -7.37 -18.03
C TYR A 22 -1.83 -8.42 -17.28
N PRO A 23 -1.92 -8.48 -15.94
CA PRO A 23 -1.11 -9.39 -15.13
C PRO A 23 -1.50 -10.85 -15.36
N ALA A 24 -0.51 -11.73 -15.49
CA ALA A 24 -0.74 -13.16 -15.63
C ALA A 24 -1.35 -13.77 -14.35
N ASN A 25 -0.93 -13.28 -13.17
CA ASN A 25 -1.48 -13.68 -11.89
C ASN A 25 -1.90 -12.46 -11.07
N PHE A 26 -2.90 -12.65 -10.20
CA PHE A 26 -3.38 -11.61 -9.30
C PHE A 26 -2.27 -11.08 -8.35
N THR A 27 -1.33 -11.94 -7.98
CA THR A 27 -0.17 -11.58 -7.14
C THR A 27 0.82 -10.63 -7.82
N ASP A 28 0.72 -10.47 -9.14
CA ASP A 28 1.60 -9.60 -9.92
C ASP A 28 1.12 -8.14 -9.87
N ILE A 29 -0.10 -7.90 -9.36
CA ILE A 29 -0.63 -6.56 -9.15
C ILE A 29 0.03 -5.96 -7.92
N SER A 30 0.78 -4.88 -8.14
CA SER A 30 1.39 -4.10 -7.07
C SER A 30 0.33 -3.59 -6.08
N SER A 31 0.60 -3.71 -4.79
CA SER A 31 -0.25 -3.11 -3.74
C SER A 31 -0.43 -1.60 -3.94
N PHE A 32 0.57 -0.90 -4.50
CA PHE A 32 0.45 0.51 -4.84
C PHE A 32 -0.59 0.78 -5.92
N ALA A 33 -0.72 -0.11 -6.91
CA ALA A 33 -1.76 0.02 -7.94
C ALA A 33 -3.15 -0.14 -7.33
N MET A 34 -3.32 -1.09 -6.40
CA MET A 34 -4.57 -1.26 -5.67
C MET A 34 -4.91 -0.03 -4.79
N PHE A 35 -3.90 0.57 -4.13
CA PHE A 35 -4.11 1.79 -3.36
C PHE A 35 -4.45 3.00 -4.23
N ALA A 36 -3.81 3.13 -5.40
CA ALA A 36 -4.14 4.18 -6.35
C ALA A 36 -5.58 4.05 -6.84
N PHE A 37 -6.02 2.82 -7.15
CA PHE A 37 -7.40 2.55 -7.52
C PHE A 37 -8.38 2.98 -6.42
N ASP A 38 -8.14 2.53 -5.18
CA ASP A 38 -9.00 2.90 -4.05
C ASP A 38 -8.99 4.41 -3.79
N ALA A 39 -7.87 5.10 -3.99
CA ALA A 39 -7.78 6.55 -3.88
C ALA A 39 -8.61 7.26 -4.97
N THR A 40 -8.53 6.80 -6.22
CA THR A 40 -9.37 7.32 -7.32
C THR A 40 -10.84 7.08 -7.04
N TRP A 41 -11.22 5.89 -6.57
CA TRP A 41 -12.60 5.59 -6.23
C TRP A 41 -13.10 6.47 -5.07
N THR A 42 -12.26 6.68 -4.05
CA THR A 42 -12.55 7.58 -2.93
C THR A 42 -12.82 9.00 -3.41
N LEU A 43 -12.02 9.52 -4.35
CA LEU A 43 -12.23 10.84 -4.95
C LEU A 43 -13.58 10.91 -5.68
N ILE A 44 -13.91 9.91 -6.50
CA ILE A 44 -15.16 9.84 -7.26
C ILE A 44 -16.37 9.85 -6.31
N GLU A 45 -16.37 8.99 -5.29
CA GLU A 45 -17.45 8.90 -4.30
C GLU A 45 -17.62 10.21 -3.52
N ALA A 46 -16.52 10.88 -3.18
CA ALA A 46 -16.56 12.14 -2.42
C ALA A 46 -17.13 13.28 -3.28
N LEU A 47 -16.77 13.34 -4.56
CA LEU A 47 -17.33 14.29 -5.51
C LEU A 47 -18.80 13.99 -5.83
N ASN A 48 -19.17 12.72 -5.97
CA ASN A 48 -20.56 12.31 -6.19
C ASN A 48 -21.45 12.69 -5.00
N LYS A 49 -20.93 12.48 -3.78
CA LYS A 49 -21.62 12.91 -2.56
C LYS A 49 -21.70 14.42 -2.46
N LEU A 50 -20.60 15.13 -2.73
CA LEU A 50 -20.61 16.59 -2.80
C LEU A 50 -21.71 17.04 -3.75
N SER A 51 -21.75 16.52 -4.99
CA SER A 51 -22.75 16.86 -6.01
C SER A 51 -24.21 16.63 -5.58
N SER A 52 -24.43 15.74 -4.62
CA SER A 52 -25.76 15.50 -4.04
C SER A 52 -26.13 16.53 -2.96
N ASP A 53 -25.14 17.03 -2.22
CA ASP A 53 -25.30 18.03 -1.16
C ASP A 53 -25.25 19.48 -1.71
N ASP A 54 -24.37 19.73 -2.68
CA ASP A 54 -24.09 21.01 -3.33
C ASP A 54 -23.37 20.80 -4.68
N SER A 55 -23.54 21.69 -5.65
CA SER A 55 -22.85 21.55 -6.94
C SER A 55 -21.35 21.85 -6.80
N PRO A 56 -20.42 20.96 -7.22
CA PRO A 56 -18.99 21.24 -7.17
C PRO A 56 -18.69 22.49 -7.99
N THR A 57 -18.08 23.48 -7.37
CA THR A 57 -17.80 24.78 -8.01
C THR A 57 -16.30 25.05 -8.05
N LEU A 58 -15.84 25.64 -9.14
CA LEU A 58 -14.44 25.93 -9.38
C LEU A 58 -14.24 27.45 -9.51
N ALA A 59 -13.28 27.99 -8.77
CA ALA A 59 -12.83 29.38 -8.91
C ALA A 59 -11.41 29.42 -9.47
N ALA A 60 -10.99 30.57 -10.01
CA ALA A 60 -9.60 30.78 -10.42
C ALA A 60 -8.68 30.65 -9.19
N ALA A 61 -7.55 29.95 -9.36
CA ALA A 61 -6.57 29.82 -8.30
C ALA A 61 -5.45 30.86 -8.44
N PRO A 62 -4.94 31.41 -7.33
CA PRO A 62 -3.95 32.50 -7.36
C PRO A 62 -2.54 32.03 -7.75
N PHE A 63 -2.22 30.74 -7.60
CA PHE A 63 -0.89 30.19 -7.89
C PHE A 63 -0.94 28.66 -8.08
N CYS A 64 -0.01 28.09 -8.87
CA CYS A 64 0.19 26.65 -9.15
C CYS A 64 -0.95 25.84 -9.81
N PHE A 65 -2.20 26.33 -9.79
CA PHE A 65 -3.34 25.61 -10.35
C PHE A 65 -4.18 26.52 -11.24
N ASN A 66 -4.91 25.92 -12.19
CA ASN A 66 -5.83 26.67 -13.04
C ASN A 66 -7.18 26.93 -12.32
N SER A 67 -7.53 26.11 -11.32
CA SER A 67 -8.77 26.27 -10.56
C SER A 67 -8.70 25.67 -9.14
N LEU A 68 -9.57 26.16 -8.25
CA LEU A 68 -9.75 25.74 -6.87
C LEU A 68 -11.20 25.31 -6.65
N LEU A 69 -11.38 24.16 -5.97
CA LEU A 69 -12.69 23.72 -5.50
C LEU A 69 -13.16 24.64 -4.37
N THR A 70 -14.21 25.43 -4.63
CA THR A 70 -14.71 26.44 -3.68
C THR A 70 -15.44 25.81 -2.49
N ASN A 71 -16.02 24.62 -2.68
CA ASN A 71 -16.67 23.81 -1.64
C ASN A 71 -15.75 22.69 -1.12
N SER A 72 -14.44 22.96 -1.03
CA SER A 72 -13.43 22.01 -0.56
C SER A 72 -13.65 21.54 0.88
N ASP A 73 -14.17 22.38 1.79
CA ASP A 73 -14.48 21.97 3.16
C ASP A 73 -15.52 20.86 3.24
N THR A 74 -16.60 20.97 2.46
CA THR A 74 -17.64 19.93 2.38
C THR A 74 -17.09 18.66 1.74
N TYR A 75 -16.26 18.80 0.71
CA TYR A 75 -15.55 17.69 0.10
C TYR A 75 -14.66 16.93 1.10
N TYR A 76 -13.83 17.62 1.89
CA TYR A 76 -12.97 16.99 2.89
C TYR A 76 -13.79 16.33 4.02
N LYS A 77 -14.88 16.94 4.47
CA LYS A 77 -15.80 16.30 5.43
C LYS A 77 -16.41 15.01 4.88
N ASN A 78 -16.80 15.02 3.60
CA ASN A 78 -17.34 13.84 2.93
C ASN A 78 -16.29 12.73 2.79
N LEU A 79 -15.03 13.08 2.48
CA LEU A 79 -13.90 12.15 2.49
C LEU A 79 -13.66 11.53 3.87
N GLU A 80 -13.56 12.34 4.92
CA GLU A 80 -13.29 11.87 6.29
C GLU A 80 -14.41 11.00 6.85
N ALA A 81 -15.65 11.21 6.41
CA ALA A 81 -16.79 10.40 6.80
C ALA A 81 -16.91 9.09 6.01
N MET A 82 -16.12 8.92 4.95
CA MET A 82 -16.28 7.81 4.02
C MET A 82 -15.77 6.49 4.62
N SER A 83 -16.54 5.44 4.38
CA SER A 83 -16.16 4.05 4.66
C SER A 83 -16.77 3.13 3.63
N PHE A 84 -15.95 2.39 2.89
CA PHE A 84 -16.41 1.47 1.86
C PHE A 84 -15.47 0.28 1.67
N SER A 85 -15.95 -0.75 0.98
CA SER A 85 -15.13 -1.93 0.64
C SER A 85 -14.44 -1.73 -0.71
N GLY A 86 -13.20 -1.26 -0.67
CA GLY A 86 -12.32 -1.11 -1.83
C GLY A 86 -11.68 -2.41 -2.28
N VAL A 87 -10.82 -2.31 -3.30
CA VAL A 87 -10.10 -3.44 -3.89
C VAL A 87 -8.95 -3.92 -3.01
N SER A 88 -8.33 -3.03 -2.23
CA SER A 88 -7.30 -3.40 -1.25
C SER A 88 -7.85 -3.71 0.14
N GLY A 89 -9.17 -3.71 0.32
CA GLY A 89 -9.85 -3.96 1.60
C GLY A 89 -10.74 -2.79 2.02
N ILE A 90 -11.10 -2.72 3.31
CA ILE A 90 -11.90 -1.60 3.82
C ILE A 90 -11.08 -0.31 3.68
N VAL A 91 -11.67 0.72 3.08
CA VAL A 91 -11.14 2.07 2.95
C VAL A 91 -11.93 2.93 3.92
N GLN A 92 -11.23 3.48 4.90
CA GLN A 92 -11.76 4.38 5.91
C GLN A 92 -10.61 5.22 6.44
N PHE A 93 -10.87 6.46 6.84
CA PHE A 93 -9.83 7.39 7.32
C PHE A 93 -9.97 7.71 8.81
N ALA A 94 -8.84 7.95 9.47
CA ALA A 94 -8.82 8.42 10.86
C ALA A 94 -9.34 9.87 10.91
N LYS A 95 -10.47 10.08 11.59
CA LYS A 95 -10.95 11.44 11.86
C LYS A 95 -10.00 12.17 12.80
N ASN A 96 -9.70 13.43 12.50
CA ASN A 96 -9.02 14.40 13.38
C ASN A 96 -7.59 14.05 13.86
N ILE A 97 -6.91 13.06 13.27
CA ILE A 97 -5.56 12.65 13.72
C ILE A 97 -4.52 12.82 12.62
N SER A 98 -4.69 12.17 11.46
CA SER A 98 -3.66 12.17 10.42
C SER A 98 -4.18 12.08 8.99
N ASN A 99 -5.50 11.97 8.81
CA ASN A 99 -6.13 11.61 7.52
C ASN A 99 -5.56 10.31 6.91
N ASP A 100 -4.87 9.49 7.72
CA ASP A 100 -4.38 8.20 7.28
C ASP A 100 -5.54 7.22 7.18
N ARG A 101 -5.40 6.28 6.24
CA ARG A 101 -6.29 5.14 6.14
C ARG A 101 -6.14 4.25 7.40
N ILE A 102 -7.27 3.91 8.01
CA ILE A 102 -7.36 3.02 9.18
C ILE A 102 -7.84 1.63 8.80
N GLY A 103 -7.62 0.67 9.70
CA GLY A 103 -8.09 -0.72 9.54
C GLY A 103 -7.28 -1.54 8.52
N PHE A 104 -6.33 -0.92 7.82
CA PHE A 104 -5.41 -1.60 6.91
C PHE A 104 -3.97 -1.22 7.25
N THR A 105 -3.26 -2.10 7.95
CA THR A 105 -1.82 -1.95 8.17
C THR A 105 -1.15 -3.28 7.83
N SER A 106 -0.53 -3.33 6.65
CA SER A 106 0.23 -4.48 6.20
C SER A 106 1.65 -4.04 5.87
N TYR A 107 2.41 -3.63 6.88
CA TYR A 107 3.86 -3.53 6.71
C TYR A 107 4.41 -4.93 6.50
N VAL A 108 5.14 -5.11 5.41
CA VAL A 108 5.83 -6.38 5.11
C VAL A 108 7.32 -6.07 5.11
N LEU A 109 8.07 -6.85 5.88
CA LEU A 109 9.51 -6.76 5.91
C LEU A 109 10.07 -7.71 4.85
N TYR A 110 10.89 -7.15 3.97
CA TYR A 110 11.58 -7.87 2.92
C TYR A 110 13.06 -7.99 3.27
N ASN A 111 13.60 -9.19 3.14
CA ASN A 111 15.04 -9.42 3.13
C ASN A 111 15.54 -9.34 1.68
N VAL A 112 16.47 -8.43 1.42
CA VAL A 112 17.10 -8.25 0.11
C VAL A 112 18.23 -9.27 -0.01
N GLN A 113 18.09 -10.20 -0.95
CA GLN A 113 19.01 -11.31 -1.14
C GLN A 113 19.71 -11.17 -2.48
N SER A 114 21.03 -11.36 -2.48
CA SER A 114 21.79 -11.45 -3.72
C SER A 114 21.53 -12.79 -4.40
N THR A 115 21.45 -12.78 -5.71
CA THR A 115 21.37 -13.96 -6.56
C THR A 115 22.51 -13.94 -7.56
N ARG A 116 22.95 -15.14 -7.99
CA ARG A 116 24.01 -15.24 -8.99
C ARG A 116 23.56 -14.56 -10.28
N ILE A 117 24.42 -13.67 -10.78
CA ILE A 117 24.30 -13.12 -12.13
C ILE A 117 24.38 -14.29 -13.10
N THR A 118 23.36 -14.45 -13.94
CA THR A 118 23.38 -15.40 -15.05
C THR A 118 23.54 -14.62 -16.35
N PRO A 119 24.21 -15.20 -17.38
CA PRO A 119 24.32 -14.55 -18.69
C PRO A 119 22.97 -14.18 -19.32
N SER A 120 21.90 -14.90 -18.97
CA SER A 120 20.53 -14.66 -19.43
C SER A 120 19.81 -13.52 -18.70
N GLU A 121 20.23 -13.15 -17.49
CA GLU A 121 19.59 -12.09 -16.68
C GLU A 121 20.63 -11.20 -15.98
N PRO A 122 21.46 -10.45 -16.72
CA PRO A 122 22.58 -9.68 -16.14
C PRO A 122 22.14 -8.59 -15.14
N TYR A 123 20.88 -8.16 -15.20
CA TYR A 123 20.34 -7.08 -14.37
C TYR A 123 19.49 -7.54 -13.18
N ARG A 124 19.14 -8.84 -13.08
CA ARG A 124 18.34 -9.39 -11.95
C ARG A 124 19.22 -10.11 -10.94
N HIS A 125 19.97 -9.35 -10.16
CA HIS A 125 20.84 -9.91 -9.11
C HIS A 125 20.25 -9.77 -7.71
N LEU A 126 19.12 -9.09 -7.53
CA LEU A 126 18.46 -8.93 -6.24
C LEU A 126 17.11 -9.65 -6.22
N LYS A 127 16.87 -10.41 -5.15
CA LYS A 127 15.56 -10.97 -4.80
C LYS A 127 15.06 -10.34 -3.51
N TYR A 128 13.81 -9.93 -3.51
CA TYR A 128 13.14 -9.39 -2.31
C TYR A 128 12.27 -10.50 -1.72
N LYS A 129 12.73 -11.12 -0.64
CA LYS A 129 11.99 -12.20 0.03
C LYS A 129 11.22 -11.64 1.21
N GLN A 130 9.90 -11.81 1.22
CA GLN A 130 9.09 -11.47 2.39
C GLN A 130 9.44 -12.38 3.56
N VAL A 131 9.72 -11.81 4.73
CA VAL A 131 10.12 -12.58 5.92
C VAL A 131 9.19 -12.35 7.12
N MET A 132 8.64 -11.13 7.26
CA MET A 132 7.71 -10.80 8.34
C MET A 132 6.59 -9.87 7.85
N LYS A 133 5.46 -9.91 8.54
CA LYS A 133 4.34 -9.00 8.34
C LYS A 133 3.88 -8.43 9.67
N TRP A 134 3.66 -7.12 9.72
CA TRP A 134 3.12 -6.45 10.90
C TRP A 134 1.65 -6.83 11.10
N SER A 135 1.32 -7.27 12.31
CA SER A 135 -0.04 -7.54 12.75
C SER A 135 -0.57 -6.32 13.48
N GLY A 136 -1.34 -5.47 12.80
CA GLY A 136 -1.95 -4.27 13.43
C GLY A 136 -2.76 -4.60 14.69
N THR A 137 -3.47 -5.73 14.70
CA THR A 137 -4.27 -6.20 15.85
C THR A 137 -3.45 -6.61 17.08
N ARG A 138 -2.22 -7.10 16.88
CA ARG A 138 -1.34 -7.58 17.96
C ARG A 138 -0.16 -6.64 18.22
N GLN A 139 -0.08 -5.55 17.45
CA GLN A 139 1.04 -4.61 17.43
C GLN A 139 2.40 -5.31 17.45
N THR A 140 2.56 -6.34 16.60
CA THR A 140 3.77 -7.16 16.58
C THR A 140 4.06 -7.69 15.18
N TRP A 141 5.33 -7.93 14.88
CA TRP A 141 5.75 -8.62 13.67
C TRP A 141 5.46 -10.11 13.78
N LYS A 142 4.85 -10.68 12.74
CA LYS A 142 4.64 -12.12 12.58
C LYS A 142 5.51 -12.63 11.45
N ASN A 143 6.15 -13.78 11.68
CA ASN A 143 6.84 -14.50 10.61
C ASN A 143 5.81 -14.92 9.54
N LEU A 144 6.17 -14.76 8.27
CA LEU A 144 5.31 -15.12 7.15
C LEU A 144 5.42 -16.59 6.75
N THR A 145 6.46 -17.27 7.19
CA THR A 145 6.68 -18.69 6.89
C THR A 145 6.54 -19.52 8.15
N ASP A 146 5.63 -20.49 8.14
CA ASP A 146 5.63 -21.67 9.02
C ASP A 146 6.82 -22.62 8.72
N SER A 147 7.82 -22.15 7.94
CA SER A 147 9.01 -22.90 7.59
C SER A 147 10.09 -22.69 8.66
N PRO A 148 10.69 -23.77 9.21
CA PRO A 148 11.67 -23.72 10.30
C PRO A 148 13.02 -23.09 9.91
N THR A 149 13.22 -22.77 8.63
CA THR A 149 14.39 -22.04 8.15
C THR A 149 14.06 -20.56 8.07
N ASN A 150 14.64 -19.76 8.97
CA ASN A 150 14.60 -18.30 8.92
C ASN A 150 14.89 -17.86 7.48
N GLY A 151 13.87 -17.31 6.80
CA GLY A 151 13.99 -16.92 5.39
C GLY A 151 14.93 -15.74 5.15
N ILE A 152 15.61 -15.26 6.19
CA ILE A 152 16.58 -14.17 6.18
C ILE A 152 17.95 -14.74 5.83
N VAL A 153 18.53 -14.21 4.76
CA VAL A 153 19.93 -14.43 4.40
C VAL A 153 20.68 -13.15 4.75
N TRP A 154 21.71 -13.32 5.57
CA TRP A 154 22.61 -12.26 5.99
C TRP A 154 23.69 -12.01 4.92
N PRO A 155 24.46 -10.91 5.02
CA PRO A 155 25.55 -10.65 4.10
C PRO A 155 26.47 -11.86 3.89
N GLN A 156 27.08 -11.95 2.71
CA GLN A 156 27.91 -13.09 2.28
C GLN A 156 27.14 -14.43 2.16
N ASN A 157 25.82 -14.37 1.99
CA ASN A 157 24.95 -15.55 1.90
C ASN A 157 24.93 -16.41 3.18
N SER A 158 25.11 -15.78 4.34
CA SER A 158 25.12 -16.49 5.62
C SER A 158 23.70 -16.71 6.17
N ASN A 159 23.48 -17.84 6.83
CA ASN A 159 22.29 -18.09 7.65
C ASN A 159 22.53 -17.78 9.13
N GLU A 160 23.76 -17.40 9.49
CA GLU A 160 24.15 -17.04 10.84
C GLU A 160 23.79 -15.59 11.12
N VAL A 161 23.09 -15.36 12.22
CA VAL A 161 22.74 -14.01 12.67
C VAL A 161 24.03 -13.28 13.05
N PRO A 162 24.34 -12.11 12.45
CA PRO A 162 25.50 -11.32 12.82
C PRO A 162 25.44 -10.92 14.29
N CYS A 163 26.53 -11.16 15.02
CA CYS A 163 26.65 -10.87 16.45
C CYS A 163 27.23 -9.48 16.73
N ASP A 164 27.68 -8.77 15.69
CA ASP A 164 28.41 -7.49 15.73
C ASP A 164 27.51 -6.28 15.46
N HIS A 165 26.21 -6.49 15.29
CA HIS A 165 25.25 -5.43 15.01
C HIS A 165 24.21 -5.30 16.13
N LEU A 166 23.79 -4.06 16.39
CA LEU A 166 22.77 -3.75 17.37
C LEU A 166 21.43 -4.39 16.95
N LEU A 167 20.89 -5.23 17.82
CA LEU A 167 19.56 -5.80 17.64
C LEU A 167 18.51 -4.70 17.84
N ILE A 168 17.70 -4.45 16.80
CA ILE A 168 16.49 -3.63 16.95
C ILE A 168 15.44 -4.47 17.69
N GLN A 169 15.44 -4.41 19.02
CA GLN A 169 14.35 -4.95 19.82
C GLN A 169 13.15 -4.00 19.77
N GLY A 170 12.12 -4.36 19.01
CA GLY A 170 10.83 -3.69 19.06
C GLY A 170 10.10 -3.98 20.37
N LYS A 171 10.34 -3.18 21.41
CA LYS A 171 9.51 -3.17 22.63
C LYS A 171 8.39 -2.16 22.44
N ALA A 172 7.15 -2.64 22.45
CA ALA A 172 5.94 -1.85 22.27
C ALA A 172 5.62 -0.92 23.46
N ASN A 173 6.56 -0.06 23.91
CA ASN A 173 6.38 1.14 24.75
C ASN A 173 7.66 1.57 25.51
N SER A 174 8.83 1.62 24.86
CA SER A 174 9.93 2.49 25.31
C SER A 174 11.11 2.42 24.35
N TYR A 175 11.33 3.50 23.61
CA TYR A 175 12.60 3.72 22.93
C TYR A 175 13.62 4.15 23.97
N LYS A 176 14.46 3.21 24.40
CA LYS A 176 15.79 3.54 24.93
C LYS A 176 16.80 2.72 24.15
N ALA A 177 17.48 3.38 23.22
CA ALA A 177 18.77 2.90 22.79
C ALA A 177 19.67 2.90 24.03
N LYS A 178 20.13 1.72 24.45
CA LYS A 178 21.27 1.64 25.38
C LYS A 178 22.52 1.73 24.52
N TRP A 179 23.26 2.81 24.76
CA TRP A 179 24.60 3.06 24.24
C TRP A 179 25.61 2.12 24.91
#